data_AF-A0A5N9AT99-F1
#
_entry.id   AF-A0A5N9AT99-F1
#
_cell.length_a   1.000
_cell.length_b   1.000
_cell.length_c   1.000
_cell.angle_alpha   90.00
_cell.angle_beta   90.00
_cell.angle_gamma   90.00
#
_symmetry.space_group_name_H-M   'P 1'
#
loop_
_entity.id
_entity.type
_entity.pdbx_description
1 polymer ?
#
loop_
_entity_poly.entity_id
_entity_poly.type
_entity_poly.pdbx_seq_one_letter_code
_entity_poly.pdbx_strand_id
1 'polypeptide(L)'
;MRNKDFLSILDLDEGGIDGIIQMADKIKKGETPQALAGKTIALLFEKPSLRTRVSFEVGVKQMGGTCIFLSNSEIGLGVREPESDVARILDRLVDCIIARVFSH
;
A
#
# COMPACT_ATOMS: atom_id res chain seq x y z
N MET A 1 -2.37 -16.43 -0.24
CA MET A 1 -3.21 -15.29 -0.70
C MET A 1 -4.02 -15.73 -1.90
N ARG A 2 -5.35 -15.59 -1.84
CA ARG A 2 -6.24 -16.04 -2.92
C ARG A 2 -6.32 -15.06 -4.10
N ASN A 3 -6.00 -13.78 -3.86
CA ASN A 3 -5.97 -12.71 -4.85
C ASN A 3 -4.63 -11.95 -4.79
N LYS A 4 -4.40 -11.10 -5.80
CA LYS A 4 -3.23 -10.21 -5.84
C LYS A 4 -3.30 -9.06 -4.83
N ASP A 5 -4.50 -8.78 -4.33
CA ASP A 5 -4.80 -7.64 -3.45
C ASP A 5 -5.01 -8.09 -1.99
N PHE A 6 -4.76 -7.16 -1.07
CA PHE A 6 -5.07 -7.32 0.36
C PHE A 6 -6.10 -6.25 0.78
N LEU A 7 -7.38 -6.60 0.70
CA LEU A 7 -8.49 -5.70 1.01
C LEU A 7 -9.13 -6.03 2.35
N SER A 8 -9.13 -7.32 2.71
CA SER A 8 -9.66 -7.85 3.96
C SER A 8 -8.75 -8.93 4.53
N ILE A 9 -8.76 -9.10 5.85
CA ILE A 9 -8.09 -10.24 6.50
C ILE A 9 -8.67 -11.58 6.03
N LEU A 10 -9.91 -11.58 5.52
CA LEU A 10 -10.59 -12.75 4.96
C LEU A 10 -10.01 -13.19 3.59
N ASP A 11 -9.16 -12.37 2.96
CA ASP A 11 -8.47 -12.73 1.71
C ASP A 11 -7.30 -13.70 1.94
N LEU A 12 -6.92 -13.90 3.21
CA LEU A 12 -5.88 -14.81 3.64
C LEU A 12 -6.43 -16.24 3.82
N ASP A 13 -5.62 -17.22 3.44
CA ASP A 13 -5.87 -18.64 3.69
C ASP A 13 -5.40 -19.04 5.10
N GLU A 14 -5.66 -20.28 5.52
CA GLU A 14 -5.37 -20.79 6.87
C GLU A 14 -3.89 -20.66 7.28
N GLY A 15 -2.95 -20.51 6.33
CA GLY A 15 -1.53 -20.27 6.62
C GLY A 15 -1.05 -18.83 6.36
N GLY A 16 -1.88 -17.98 5.75
CA GLY A 16 -1.48 -16.65 5.30
C GLY A 16 -1.18 -15.69 6.45
N ILE A 17 -1.98 -15.74 7.52
CA ILE A 17 -1.80 -14.89 8.70
C ILE A 17 -0.48 -15.22 9.40
N ASP A 18 -0.25 -16.50 9.70
CA ASP A 18 0.98 -16.94 10.37
C ASP A 18 2.23 -16.60 9.54
N GLY A 19 2.16 -16.78 8.22
CA GLY A 19 3.25 -16.41 7.31
C GLY A 19 3.57 -14.91 7.37
N ILE A 20 2.56 -14.05 7.38
CA ILE A 20 2.74 -12.59 7.49
C ILE A 20 3.35 -12.22 8.84
N ILE A 21 2.86 -12.81 9.94
CA ILE A 21 3.38 -12.52 11.29
C ILE A 21 4.83 -12.98 11.43
N GLN A 22 5.17 -14.17 10.94
CA GLN A 22 6.55 -14.66 10.94
C GLN A 22 7.48 -13.77 10.10
N MET A 23 7.02 -13.30 8.94
CA MET A 23 7.78 -12.36 8.12
C MET A 23 7.99 -11.03 8.85
N ALA A 24 6.95 -10.50 9.50
CA ALA A 24 7.05 -9.26 10.27
C ALA A 24 8.06 -9.39 11.43
N ASP A 25 8.10 -10.55 12.11
CA ASP A 25 9.07 -10.82 13.18
C ASP A 25 10.52 -10.85 12.65
N LYS A 26 10.78 -11.48 11.49
CA LYS A 26 12.10 -11.47 10.85
C LYS A 26 12.55 -10.05 10.46
N ILE A 27 11.67 -9.29 9.81
CA ILE A 27 11.93 -7.89 9.44
C ILE A 27 12.25 -7.07 10.69
N LYS A 28 11.49 -7.25 11.77
CA LYS A 28 11.73 -6.57 13.06
C LYS A 28 13.08 -6.91 13.68
N LYS A 29 13.60 -8.12 13.44
CA LYS A 29 14.93 -8.57 13.88
C LYS A 29 16.07 -8.06 12.97
N GLY A 30 15.76 -7.30 11.93
CA GLY A 30 16.74 -6.72 11.01
C GLY A 30 16.95 -7.51 9.72
N GLU A 31 16.23 -8.60 9.51
CA GLU A 31 16.27 -9.39 8.26
C GLU A 31 15.33 -8.77 7.21
N THR A 32 15.52 -7.48 6.90
CA THR A 32 14.65 -6.76 5.96
C THR A 32 15.09 -7.02 4.53
N PRO A 33 14.28 -7.71 3.69
CA PRO A 33 14.62 -7.92 2.30
C PRO A 33 14.50 -6.62 1.48
N GLN A 34 15.30 -6.49 0.43
CA GLN A 34 15.15 -5.42 -0.57
C GLN A 34 14.06 -5.76 -1.60
N ALA A 35 12.91 -6.23 -1.13
CA ALA A 35 11.82 -6.75 -1.97
C ALA A 35 11.16 -5.67 -2.84
N LEU A 36 11.34 -4.39 -2.50
CA LEU A 36 10.77 -3.25 -3.22
C LEU A 36 11.84 -2.42 -3.93
N ALA A 37 13.05 -2.95 -4.13
CA ALA A 37 14.13 -2.26 -4.82
C ALA A 37 13.69 -1.73 -6.19
N GLY A 38 13.78 -0.41 -6.38
CA GLY A 38 13.38 0.27 -7.62
C GLY A 38 11.88 0.33 -7.87
N LYS A 39 11.06 -0.09 -6.91
CA LYS A 39 9.59 -0.07 -6.99
C LYS A 39 9.03 1.25 -6.49
N THR A 40 7.97 1.71 -7.14
CA THR A 40 7.25 2.94 -6.77
C THR A 40 5.86 2.58 -6.25
N ILE A 41 5.49 3.10 -5.08
CA ILE A 41 4.24 2.79 -4.39
C ILE A 41 3.42 4.08 -4.23
N ALA A 42 2.17 4.07 -4.66
CA ALA A 42 1.25 5.18 -4.42
C ALA A 42 0.57 5.04 -3.06
N LEU A 43 0.61 6.10 -2.24
CA LEU A 43 -0.12 6.22 -0.98
C LEU A 43 -1.31 7.15 -1.18
N LEU A 44 -2.48 6.59 -1.50
CA LEU A 44 -3.72 7.32 -1.79
C LEU A 44 -4.59 7.47 -0.54
N PHE A 45 -4.75 8.69 -0.03
CA PHE A 45 -5.42 8.94 1.25
C PHE A 45 -6.56 9.95 1.11
N GLU A 46 -7.79 9.46 1.24
CA GLU A 46 -8.96 10.33 1.40
C GLU A 46 -9.08 10.87 2.84
N LYS A 47 -8.67 10.06 3.82
CA LYS A 47 -8.66 10.41 5.25
C LYS A 47 -7.23 10.53 5.76
N PRO A 48 -6.83 11.65 6.38
CA PRO A 48 -5.49 11.78 6.95
C PRO A 48 -5.25 10.73 8.04
N SER A 49 -4.07 10.09 8.02
CA SER A 49 -3.63 9.17 9.07
C SER A 49 -2.11 9.14 9.14
N LEU A 50 -1.56 9.72 10.22
CA LEU A 50 -0.11 9.81 10.42
C LEU A 50 0.53 8.43 10.56
N ARG A 51 -0.03 7.57 11.43
CA ARG A 51 0.52 6.23 11.70
C ARG A 51 0.56 5.37 10.45
N THR A 52 -0.53 5.37 9.67
CA THR A 52 -0.60 4.58 8.44
C THR A 52 0.35 5.13 7.38
N ARG A 53 0.37 6.44 7.15
CA ARG A 53 1.30 7.05 6.17
C ARG A 53 2.76 6.76 6.51
N VAL A 54 3.17 7.08 7.73
CA VAL A 54 4.58 6.97 8.15
C VAL A 54 5.05 5.52 8.17
N SER A 55 4.22 4.58 8.65
CA SER A 55 4.61 3.17 8.66
C SER A 55 4.82 2.59 7.27
N PHE A 56 3.94 2.90 6.31
CA PHE A 56 4.14 2.46 4.93
C PHE A 56 5.34 3.14 4.27
N GLU A 57 5.47 4.45 4.42
CA GLU A 57 6.59 5.20 3.82
C GLU A 57 7.95 4.69 4.33
N VAL A 58 8.07 4.47 5.64
CA VAL A 58 9.28 3.91 6.25
C VAL A 58 9.51 2.46 5.79
N GLY A 59 8.49 1.61 5.83
CA GLY A 59 8.61 0.21 5.44
C GLY A 59 9.02 0.05 3.98
N VAL A 60 8.37 0.79 3.07
CA VAL A 60 8.70 0.80 1.64
C VAL A 60 10.15 1.25 1.42
N LYS A 61 10.56 2.34 2.07
CA LYS A 61 11.94 2.84 1.99
C LYS A 61 12.96 1.82 2.51
N GLN A 62 12.67 1.15 3.62
CA GLN A 62 13.55 0.12 4.18
C GLN A 62 13.72 -1.08 3.24
N MET A 63 12.69 -1.41 2.45
CA MET A 63 12.71 -2.46 1.44
C MET A 63 13.25 -2.01 0.06
N GLY A 64 13.78 -0.79 -0.04
CA GLY A 64 14.42 -0.25 -1.26
C GLY A 64 13.49 0.44 -2.25
N GLY A 65 12.22 0.65 -1.88
CA GLY A 65 11.22 1.31 -2.72
C GLY A 65 11.08 2.80 -2.44
N THR A 66 10.27 3.47 -3.26
CA THR A 66 9.90 4.88 -3.10
C THR A 66 8.38 5.03 -3.01
N CYS A 67 7.91 6.00 -2.24
CA CYS A 67 6.49 6.32 -2.14
C CYS A 67 6.16 7.65 -2.84
N ILE A 68 4.97 7.72 -3.43
CA ILE A 68 4.32 8.96 -3.85
C ILE A 68 3.08 9.14 -2.99
N PHE A 69 2.99 10.25 -2.26
CA PHE A 69 1.81 10.54 -1.44
C PHE A 69 0.79 11.34 -2.23
N LEU A 70 -0.46 10.91 -2.16
CA LEU A 70 -1.57 11.46 -2.91
C LEU A 70 -2.74 11.74 -1.95
N SER A 71 -2.95 13.00 -1.63
CA SER A 71 -4.02 13.42 -0.73
C SER A 71 -5.33 13.68 -1.47
N ASN A 72 -6.46 13.58 -0.74
CA ASN A 72 -7.76 13.93 -1.31
C ASN A 72 -7.83 15.36 -1.84
N SER A 73 -7.16 16.30 -1.15
CA SER A 73 -7.12 17.71 -1.55
C SER A 73 -6.43 17.94 -2.89
N GLU A 74 -5.52 17.05 -3.29
CA GLU A 74 -4.77 17.17 -4.54
C GLU A 74 -5.51 16.51 -5.70
N ILE A 75 -6.00 15.29 -5.50
CA ILE A 75 -6.65 14.51 -6.57
C ILE A 75 -8.13 14.84 -6.72
N GLY A 76 -8.84 15.05 -5.61
CA GLY A 76 -10.30 15.14 -5.61
C GLY A 76 -10.94 13.86 -6.12
N LEU A 77 -10.58 12.72 -5.52
CA LEU A 77 -11.04 11.39 -5.93
C LEU A 77 -12.58 11.34 -5.93
N GLY A 78 -13.18 10.95 -7.06
CA GLY A 78 -14.64 10.89 -7.21
C GLY A 78 -15.36 12.24 -7.34
N VAL A 79 -14.64 13.38 -7.20
CA VAL A 79 -15.20 14.74 -7.34
C VAL A 79 -14.69 15.43 -8.59
N ARG A 80 -13.37 15.41 -8.82
CA ARG A 80 -12.71 15.99 -10.00
C ARG A 80 -12.53 14.96 -11.10
N GLU A 81 -12.12 13.75 -10.74
CA GLU A 81 -11.89 12.64 -11.65
C GLU A 81 -12.57 11.37 -11.11
N PRO A 82 -13.16 10.53 -11.99
CA PRO A 82 -13.70 9.24 -11.59
C PRO A 82 -12.63 8.33 -10.98
N GLU A 83 -12.97 7.56 -9.96
CA GLU A 83 -12.06 6.66 -9.26
C GLU A 83 -11.44 5.63 -10.22
N SER A 84 -12.23 5.17 -11.20
CA SER A 84 -11.74 4.24 -12.22
C SER A 84 -10.66 4.84 -13.12
N ASP A 85 -10.71 6.15 -13.37
CA ASP A 85 -9.77 6.81 -14.26
C ASP A 85 -8.44 7.03 -13.53
N VAL A 86 -8.52 7.51 -12.29
CA VAL A 86 -7.36 7.60 -11.38
C VAL A 86 -6.70 6.23 -11.21
N ALA A 87 -7.48 5.18 -10.95
CA ALA A 87 -6.95 3.82 -10.81
C ALA A 87 -6.22 3.33 -12.07
N ARG A 88 -6.80 3.55 -13.26
CA ARG A 88 -6.17 3.16 -14.55
C ARG A 88 -4.90 3.95 -14.88
N ILE A 89 -4.75 5.17 -14.36
CA ILE A 89 -3.53 5.94 -14.50
C ILE A 89 -2.47 5.39 -13.55
N LEU A 90 -2.82 5.19 -12.28
CA LEU A 90 -1.89 4.67 -11.27
C LEU A 90 -1.38 3.27 -11.63
N ASP A 91 -2.26 2.37 -12.09
CA ASP A 91 -1.90 1.01 -12.53
C ASP A 91 -0.78 0.97 -13.59
N ARG A 92 -0.64 2.03 -14.40
CA ARG A 92 0.41 2.13 -15.43
C ARG A 92 1.70 2.80 -14.95
N LEU A 93 1.66 3.51 -13.84
CA LEU A 93 2.74 4.39 -13.39
C LEU A 93 3.42 3.91 -12.11
N VAL A 94 2.73 3.12 -11.29
CA VAL A 94 3.24 2.62 -10.01
C VAL A 94 3.14 1.09 -9.94
N ASP A 95 3.95 0.49 -9.09
CA ASP A 95 3.98 -0.97 -8.91
C ASP A 95 2.93 -1.46 -7.90
N CYS A 96 2.43 -0.57 -7.03
CA CYS A 96 1.43 -0.90 -6.01
C CYS A 96 0.70 0.35 -5.53
N ILE A 97 -0.56 0.19 -5.13
CA ILE A 97 -1.42 1.24 -4.58
C ILE A 97 -1.83 0.84 -3.16
N ILE A 98 -1.61 1.75 -2.21
CA ILE A 98 -2.12 1.65 -0.85
C ILE A 98 -3.18 2.73 -0.69
N ALA A 99 -4.43 2.31 -0.57
CA ALA A 99 -5.57 3.20 -0.49
C ALA A 99 -6.17 3.25 0.91
N ARG A 100 -6.48 4.47 1.38
CA ARG A 100 -7.28 4.72 2.58
C ARG A 100 -8.47 5.61 2.21
N VAL A 101 -9.59 4.96 1.92
CA VAL A 101 -10.80 5.54 1.34
C VAL A 101 -11.98 5.62 2.33
N PHE A 102 -13.06 6.29 1.94
CA PHE A 102 -14.31 6.35 2.74
C PHE A 102 -15.15 5.06 2.65
N SER A 103 -15.37 4.55 1.44
CA SER A 103 -16.12 3.32 1.18
C SER A 103 -15.18 2.13 1.10
N HIS A 104 -15.66 0.95 1.53
CA HIS A 104 -15.04 -0.32 1.17
C HIS A 104 -15.37 -0.67 -0.27
#